data_AF-A0A402A4V1-F1
#
_entry.id   AF-A0A402A4V1-F1
#
_cell.length_a   1.000
_cell.length_b   1.000
_cell.length_c   1.000
_cell.angle_alpha   90.00
_cell.angle_beta   90.00
_cell.angle_gamma   90.00
#
_symmetry.space_group_name_H-M   'P 1'
#
loop_
_entity.id
_entity.type
_entity.pdbx_description
1 polymer ?
#
loop_
_entity_poly.entity_id
_entity_poly.type
_entity_poly.pdbx_seq_one_letter_code
_entity_poly.pdbx_strand_id
1 'polypeptide(L)'
;MGQIKITFPFEPKDTQGHDLQLNQVTIDVPDYSIWHGVRAIYENEYSISARIVSDNEFVIQADKGGLITLARHLLTLAQDEVPSGAHIHYDNDSNIDDGSVSFVLDKK
;
A
#
# COMPACT_ATOMS: atom_id res chain seq x y z
N MET A 1 13.88 -7.58 -8.71
CA MET A 1 12.99 -7.63 -7.54
C MET A 1 13.79 -7.27 -6.31
N GLY A 2 13.74 -6.00 -5.93
CA GLY A 2 14.25 -5.54 -4.65
C GLY A 2 13.34 -5.99 -3.50
N GLN A 3 13.93 -6.34 -2.36
CA GLN A 3 13.21 -6.55 -1.11
C GLN A 3 13.39 -5.33 -0.21
N ILE A 4 12.28 -4.73 0.21
CA ILE A 4 12.31 -3.67 1.22
C ILE A 4 12.05 -4.34 2.57
N LYS A 5 13.07 -4.29 3.44
CA LYS A 5 12.93 -4.62 4.85
C LYS A 5 12.67 -3.33 5.63
N ILE A 6 11.44 -3.14 6.08
CA ILE A 6 11.10 -2.02 6.95
C ILE A 6 11.68 -2.32 8.33
N THR A 7 12.64 -1.51 8.77
CA THR A 7 13.21 -1.57 10.12
C THR A 7 12.91 -0.28 10.85
N PHE A 8 12.39 -0.39 12.07
CA PHE A 8 12.12 0.76 12.92
C PHE A 8 13.40 1.06 13.71
N PRO A 9 13.97 2.28 13.61
CA PRO A 9 15.27 2.61 14.21
C PRO A 9 15.20 2.84 15.74
N PHE A 10 14.05 2.61 16.38
CA PHE A 10 13.87 2.80 17.81
C PHE A 10 13.34 1.53 18.46
N GLU A 11 13.79 1.25 19.69
CA GLU A 11 13.19 0.23 20.55
C GLU A 11 11.85 0.77 21.07
N PRO A 12 10.71 0.31 20.54
CA PRO A 12 9.45 0.90 20.92
C PRO A 12 9.12 0.46 22.33
N LYS A 13 8.74 1.43 23.18
CA LYS A 13 8.29 1.16 24.54
C LYS A 13 6.81 1.50 24.68
N ASP A 14 6.07 0.73 25.46
CA ASP A 14 4.69 1.07 25.83
C ASP A 14 4.65 2.31 26.75
N THR A 15 3.46 2.78 27.09
CA THR A 15 3.28 3.95 27.98
C THR A 15 3.83 3.73 29.39
N GLN A 16 4.21 2.49 29.75
CA GLN A 16 4.78 2.10 31.02
C GLN A 16 6.31 1.85 30.94
N GLY A 17 6.90 1.96 29.74
CA GLY A 17 8.33 1.78 29.50
C GLY A 17 8.77 0.35 29.15
N HIS A 18 7.85 -0.59 28.94
CA HIS A 18 8.17 -1.97 28.55
C HIS A 18 8.45 -2.07 27.06
N ASP A 19 9.39 -2.95 26.67
CA ASP A 19 9.71 -3.18 25.27
C ASP A 19 8.51 -3.79 24.52
N LEU A 20 8.15 -3.19 23.40
CA LEU A 20 7.17 -3.71 22.48
C LEU A 20 7.80 -4.78 21.60
N GLN A 21 7.09 -5.87 21.35
CA GLN A 21 7.51 -6.84 20.35
C GLN A 21 7.49 -6.21 18.97
N LEU A 22 8.64 -6.24 18.30
CA LEU A 22 8.78 -5.80 16.92
C LEU A 22 8.26 -6.87 15.97
N ASN A 23 7.25 -6.51 15.18
CA ASN A 23 6.81 -7.33 14.05
C ASN A 23 7.60 -6.94 12.80
N GLN A 24 8.17 -7.91 12.10
CA GLN A 24 8.83 -7.68 10.81
C GLN A 24 7.85 -8.02 9.68
N VAL A 25 7.71 -7.10 8.73
CA VAL A 25 7.02 -7.33 7.45
C VAL A 25 8.06 -7.15 6.34
N THR A 26 8.15 -8.14 5.45
CA THR A 26 8.98 -8.06 4.23
C THR A 26 8.05 -7.90 3.05
N ILE A 27 8.33 -6.93 2.19
CA ILE A 27 7.53 -6.67 0.99
C ILE A 27 8.48 -6.71 -0.22
N ASP A 28 8.20 -7.62 -1.16
CA ASP A 28 8.81 -7.58 -2.49
C ASP A 28 8.19 -6.44 -3.30
N VAL A 29 9.03 -5.55 -3.82
CA VAL A 29 8.59 -4.40 -4.62
C VAL A 29 9.07 -4.60 -6.06
N PRO A 30 8.17 -4.55 -7.06
CA PRO A 30 8.59 -4.66 -8.45
C PRO A 30 9.36 -3.42 -8.90
N ASP A 31 10.44 -3.65 -9.63
CA ASP A 31 11.24 -2.58 -10.20
C ASP A 31 10.41 -1.83 -11.26
N TYR A 32 10.46 -0.49 -11.24
CA TYR A 32 9.88 0.31 -12.31
C TYR A 32 10.62 0.07 -13.64
N SER A 33 9.89 0.09 -14.75
CA SER A 33 10.47 -0.04 -16.09
C SER A 33 9.74 0.89 -17.05
N ILE A 34 10.49 1.67 -17.83
CA ILE A 34 9.91 2.53 -18.88
C ILE A 34 9.05 1.76 -19.91
N TRP A 35 9.32 0.46 -20.08
CA TRP A 35 8.60 -0.40 -21.02
C TRP A 35 7.30 -0.96 -20.46
N HIS A 36 7.20 -1.08 -19.14
CA HIS A 36 6.06 -1.73 -18.47
C HIS A 36 5.30 -0.78 -17.54
N GLY A 37 5.82 0.43 -17.32
CA GLY A 37 5.29 1.38 -16.35
C GLY A 37 5.35 0.86 -14.91
N VAL A 38 4.44 1.41 -14.10
CA VAL A 38 4.20 0.96 -12.72
C VAL A 38 3.44 -0.36 -12.77
N ARG A 39 3.91 -1.36 -12.02
CA ARG A 39 3.27 -2.67 -11.92
C ARG A 39 2.49 -2.78 -10.61
N ALA A 40 1.18 -2.92 -10.71
CA ALA A 40 0.31 -3.21 -9.57
C ALA A 40 0.30 -4.73 -9.31
N ILE A 41 0.96 -5.16 -8.24
CA ILE A 41 1.06 -6.57 -7.81
C ILE A 41 0.26 -6.76 -6.52
N TYR A 42 -0.77 -7.58 -6.61
CA TYR A 42 -1.70 -7.88 -5.54
C TYR A 42 -1.27 -9.15 -4.78
N GLU A 43 -1.62 -9.22 -3.50
CA GLU A 43 -1.60 -10.50 -2.78
C GLU A 43 -2.62 -11.49 -3.37
N ASN A 44 -2.46 -12.79 -3.12
CA ASN A 44 -3.39 -13.80 -3.64
C ASN A 44 -4.76 -13.75 -2.95
N GLU A 45 -4.77 -13.59 -1.63
CA GLU A 45 -5.97 -13.47 -0.80
C GLU A 45 -5.94 -12.08 -0.16
N TYR A 46 -6.83 -11.21 -0.63
CA TYR A 46 -6.95 -9.85 -0.12
C TYR A 46 -8.39 -9.34 -0.24
N SER A 47 -8.72 -8.37 0.60
CA SER A 47 -9.93 -7.55 0.49
C SER A 47 -9.55 -6.09 0.72
N ILE A 48 -10.07 -5.21 -0.13
CA ILE A 48 -9.89 -3.76 -0.04
C ILE A 48 -11.24 -3.13 -0.36
N SER A 49 -11.76 -2.32 0.55
CA SER A 49 -12.94 -1.50 0.32
C SER A 49 -12.63 -0.03 0.57
N ALA A 50 -13.34 0.83 -0.12
CA ALA A 50 -13.18 2.27 0.00
C ALA A 50 -14.55 2.94 0.09
N ARG A 51 -14.72 3.88 1.01
CA ARG A 51 -16.00 4.58 1.20
C ARG A 51 -15.81 6.01 1.67
N ILE A 52 -16.75 6.87 1.31
CA ILE A 52 -16.91 8.21 1.88
C ILE A 52 -17.81 8.08 3.11
N VAL A 53 -17.29 8.39 4.29
CA VAL A 53 -18.02 8.30 5.57
C VAL A 53 -18.73 9.62 5.88
N SER A 54 -18.09 10.73 5.56
CA SER A 54 -18.63 12.08 5.66
C SER A 54 -17.93 13.01 4.66
N ASP A 55 -18.35 14.27 4.59
CA ASP A 55 -17.78 15.26 3.64
C ASP A 55 -16.25 15.39 3.70
N ASN A 56 -15.64 15.10 4.86
CA ASN A 56 -14.20 15.24 5.08
C ASN A 56 -13.51 13.93 5.49
N GLU A 57 -14.20 12.78 5.37
CA GLU A 57 -13.67 11.49 5.81
C GLU A 57 -13.82 10.44 4.70
N PHE A 58 -12.67 9.98 4.23
CA PHE A 58 -12.54 8.86 3.31
C PHE A 58 -11.82 7.72 4.02
N VAL A 59 -12.39 6.52 3.95
CA VAL A 59 -11.84 5.34 4.60
C VAL A 59 -11.49 4.30 3.55
N ILE A 60 -10.22 3.91 3.53
CA ILE A 60 -9.76 2.65 2.93
C ILE A 60 -9.71 1.62 4.05
N GLN A 61 -10.45 0.52 3.89
CA GLN A 61 -10.45 -0.60 4.81
C GLN A 61 -9.95 -1.83 4.07
N ALA A 62 -9.02 -2.56 4.67
CA ALA A 62 -8.44 -3.74 4.05
C ALA A 62 -8.06 -4.78 5.10
N ASP A 63 -8.02 -6.04 4.68
CA ASP A 63 -7.44 -7.12 5.48
C ASP A 63 -5.90 -7.09 5.41
N LYS A 64 -5.24 -8.11 6.00
CA LYS A 64 -3.78 -8.19 5.97
C LYS A 64 -3.23 -8.17 4.54
N GLY A 65 -3.82 -8.94 3.63
CA GLY A 65 -3.37 -9.03 2.24
C GLY A 65 -3.57 -7.72 1.49
N GLY A 66 -4.70 -7.05 1.72
CA GLY A 66 -5.03 -5.78 1.10
C GLY A 66 -4.13 -4.65 1.61
N LEU A 67 -3.82 -4.63 2.92
CA LEU A 67 -2.87 -3.68 3.49
C LEU A 67 -1.44 -3.87 2.95
N ILE A 68 -0.99 -5.12 2.80
CA ILE A 68 0.32 -5.43 2.19
C ILE A 68 0.34 -5.01 0.71
N THR A 69 -0.76 -5.26 -0.02
CA THR A 69 -0.93 -4.84 -1.41
C THR A 69 -0.84 -3.31 -1.56
N LEU A 70 -1.60 -2.58 -0.74
CA LEU A 70 -1.58 -1.11 -0.73
C LEU A 70 -0.18 -0.58 -0.39
N ALA A 71 0.47 -1.15 0.62
CA ALA A 71 1.83 -0.79 0.99
C ALA A 71 2.82 -1.05 -0.15
N ARG A 72 2.73 -2.20 -0.83
CA ARG A 72 3.54 -2.49 -2.01
C ARG A 72 3.34 -1.45 -3.10
N HIS A 73 2.11 -1.08 -3.42
CA HIS A 73 1.80 -0.10 -4.46
C HIS A 73 2.34 1.28 -4.13
N LEU A 74 2.18 1.72 -2.88
CA LEU A 74 2.78 2.97 -2.39
C LEU A 74 4.31 2.94 -2.51
N LEU A 75 4.96 1.84 -2.11
CA LEU A 75 6.41 1.67 -2.22
C LEU A 75 6.86 1.60 -3.67
N THR A 76 6.08 0.97 -4.56
CA THR A 76 6.36 0.94 -5.99
C THR A 76 6.38 2.35 -6.54
N LEU A 77 5.35 3.17 -6.24
CA LEU A 77 5.26 4.57 -6.67
C LEU A 77 6.37 5.45 -6.08
N ALA A 78 6.82 5.15 -4.85
CA ALA A 78 7.84 5.92 -4.16
C ALA A 78 9.26 5.74 -4.73
N GLN A 79 9.51 4.75 -5.60
CA GLN A 79 10.81 4.54 -6.25
C GLN A 79 11.27 5.81 -7.00
N ASP A 80 12.57 6.11 -6.95
CA ASP A 80 13.16 7.32 -7.56
C ASP A 80 12.94 7.35 -9.07
N GLU A 81 12.94 6.18 -9.71
CA GLU A 81 12.81 6.03 -11.16
C GLU A 81 11.37 6.24 -11.67
N VAL A 82 10.37 6.18 -10.79
CA VAL A 82 8.96 6.40 -11.17
C VAL A 82 8.73 7.91 -11.42
N PRO A 83 8.22 8.32 -12.58
CA PRO A 83 7.97 9.73 -12.87
C PRO A 83 6.78 10.29 -12.07
N SER A 84 6.78 11.60 -11.85
CA SER A 84 5.61 12.35 -11.38
C SER A 84 4.42 12.15 -12.33
N GLY A 85 3.21 12.04 -11.76
CA GLY A 85 1.96 11.72 -12.45
C GLY A 85 1.72 10.23 -12.71
N ALA A 86 2.66 9.36 -12.31
CA ALA A 86 2.42 7.92 -12.30
C ALA A 86 1.42 7.56 -11.20
N HIS A 87 0.46 6.70 -11.52
CA HIS A 87 -0.63 6.39 -10.61
C HIS A 87 -1.17 4.97 -10.78
N ILE A 88 -1.90 4.50 -9.76
CA ILE A 88 -2.58 3.21 -9.72
C ILE A 88 -4.04 3.46 -9.40
N HIS A 89 -4.93 3.01 -10.29
CA HIS A 89 -6.38 3.07 -10.08
C HIS A 89 -6.85 1.89 -9.23
N TYR A 90 -7.80 2.16 -8.35
CA TYR A 90 -8.57 1.19 -7.62
C TYR A 90 -10.04 1.44 -7.94
N ASP A 91 -10.63 0.58 -8.76
CA ASP A 91 -12.01 0.67 -9.19
C ASP A 91 -12.67 -0.72 -9.20
N ASN A 92 -13.99 -0.71 -9.40
CA ASN A 92 -14.84 -1.91 -9.36
C ASN A 92 -14.50 -2.94 -10.44
N ASP A 93 -13.73 -2.59 -11.46
CA ASP A 93 -13.47 -3.51 -12.56
C ASP A 93 -12.37 -4.53 -12.24
N SER A 94 -11.58 -4.38 -11.16
CA SER A 94 -10.61 -5.45 -10.82
C SER A 94 -9.99 -5.50 -9.43
N ASN A 95 -10.14 -4.50 -8.55
CA ASN A 95 -9.15 -4.33 -7.46
C ASN A 95 -9.67 -3.94 -6.08
N ILE A 96 -10.98 -3.76 -5.95
CA ILE A 96 -11.66 -3.45 -4.68
C ILE A 96 -13.00 -4.18 -4.58
N ASP A 97 -13.49 -4.33 -3.36
CA ASP A 97 -14.73 -5.02 -3.04
C ASP A 97 -15.94 -4.27 -3.61
N ASP A 98 -16.94 -5.02 -4.09
CA ASP A 98 -18.17 -4.49 -4.67
C ASP A 98 -18.84 -3.43 -3.79
N GLY A 99 -19.27 -2.33 -4.42
CA GLY A 99 -19.92 -1.21 -3.73
C GLY A 99 -18.95 -0.19 -3.13
N SER A 100 -17.65 -0.40 -3.30
CA SER A 100 -16.63 0.61 -2.97
C SER A 100 -16.68 1.81 -3.92
N VAL A 101 -16.20 2.95 -3.43
CA VAL A 101 -15.90 4.11 -4.29
C VAL A 101 -14.51 3.94 -4.90
N SER A 102 -14.35 4.31 -6.17
CA SER A 102 -13.05 4.30 -6.81
C SER A 102 -12.11 5.34 -6.22
N PHE A 103 -10.82 5.04 -6.15
CA PHE A 103 -9.77 5.97 -5.74
C PHE A 103 -8.46 5.74 -6.51
N VAL A 104 -7.52 6.67 -6.40
CA VAL A 104 -6.24 6.64 -7.11
C VAL A 104 -5.10 6.90 -6.14
N LEU A 105 -4.03 6.09 -6.24
CA LEU A 105 -2.74 6.40 -5.63
C LEU A 105 -1.87 7.08 -6.69
N ASP A 106 -1.41 8.31 -6.45
CA ASP A 106 -0.68 9.13 -7.41
C ASP A 106 0.65 9.61 -6.83
N LYS A 107 1.72 9.54 -7.64
CA LYS A 107 3.03 10.11 -7.32
C LYS A 107 3.07 11.56 -7.80
N LYS A 108 3.35 12.48 -6.88
CA LYS A 108 3.60 13.89 -7.19
C LYS A 108 5.07 14.18 -7.46
#